data_AF-A0A940PLV7-F1
#
_entry.id   AF-A0A940PLV7-F1
#
_cell.length_a   1.000
_cell.length_b   1.000
_cell.length_c   1.000
_cell.angle_alpha   90.00
_cell.angle_beta   90.00
_cell.angle_gamma   90.00
#
_symmetry.space_group_name_H-M   'P 1'
#
loop_
_entity.id
_entity.type
_entity.pdbx_description
1 polymer ?
#
loop_
_entity_poly.entity_id
_entity_poly.type
_entity_poly.pdbx_seq_one_letter_code
_entity_poly.pdbx_strand_id
1 'polypeptide(L)'
;MKARNKFIMGLIVVGIALFGMVQGIIIPQIAQNEQQYAAAQQDPLTHDFENILKYKNKYMGNAGNVSNLFRSLPLNNVDRSFQLYPDTYTVQVNYKESIGDIGEDQLDRGLIYNSTAAFALIDNLEAIHFHFSGASAKVLRSDVERWYGVKASTLAEQGNWRNRVQSKLVDEEYVRQCKEAILQIG
;
A
#
# COMPACT_ATOMS: atom_id res chain seq x y z
N MET A 1 31.30 47.49 26.10
CA MET A 1 30.30 46.39 26.21
C MET A 1 30.83 45.31 27.16
N LYS A 2 30.10 44.97 28.23
CA LYS A 2 30.47 43.90 29.19
C LYS A 2 30.53 42.54 28.46
N ALA A 3 31.48 41.68 28.80
CA ALA A 3 31.71 40.37 28.13
C ALA A 3 30.44 39.52 28.02
N ARG A 4 29.57 39.57 29.04
CA ARG A 4 28.26 38.92 29.06
C ARG A 4 27.35 39.32 27.88
N ASN A 5 27.35 40.59 27.47
CA ASN A 5 26.48 41.05 26.38
C ASN A 5 27.00 40.60 25.01
N LYS A 6 28.32 40.48 24.85
CA LYS A 6 28.92 39.92 23.63
C LYS A 6 28.60 38.43 23.49
N PHE A 7 28.63 37.70 24.60
CA PHE A 7 28.23 36.29 24.65
C PHE A 7 26.75 36.10 24.28
N ILE A 8 25.86 36.91 24.87
CA ILE A 8 24.42 36.87 24.56
C ILE A 8 24.16 37.19 23.08
N MET A 9 24.81 38.22 22.50
CA MET A 9 24.64 38.51 21.08
C MET A 9 25.14 37.38 20.18
N GLY A 10 26.27 36.74 20.53
CA GLY A 10 26.77 35.56 19.81
C GLY A 10 25.76 34.42 19.81
N LEU A 11 25.14 34.13 20.96
CA LEU A 11 24.09 33.11 21.06
C LEU A 11 22.85 33.44 20.22
N ILE A 12 22.45 34.71 20.16
CA ILE A 12 21.31 35.13 19.32
C ILE A 12 21.61 34.90 17.84
N VAL A 13 22.79 35.28 17.36
CA VAL A 13 23.19 35.07 15.96
C VAL A 13 23.21 33.59 15.62
N VAL A 14 23.77 32.74 16.50
CA VAL A 14 23.75 31.29 16.32
C VAL A 14 22.32 30.75 16.30
N GLY A 15 21.45 31.22 17.22
CA GLY A 15 20.05 30.82 17.25
C GLY A 15 19.29 31.18 15.97
N ILE A 16 19.50 32.39 15.44
CA ILE A 16 18.90 32.83 14.16
C ILE A 16 19.43 31.98 13.00
N ALA A 17 20.73 31.69 12.97
CA ALA A 17 21.33 30.85 11.93
C ALA A 17 20.77 29.42 11.96
N LEU A 18 20.67 28.81 13.15
CA LEU A 18 20.08 27.48 13.32
C LEU A 18 18.59 27.48 12.93
N PHE A 19 17.84 28.49 13.35
CA PHE A 19 16.43 28.62 12.97
C PHE A 19 16.27 28.76 11.44
N GLY A 20 17.10 29.58 10.80
CA GLY A 20 17.12 29.72 9.34
C GLY A 20 17.43 28.41 8.63
N MET A 21 18.39 27.61 9.15
CA MET A 21 18.72 26.29 8.61
C MET A 21 17.54 25.30 8.75
N VAL A 22 16.88 25.29 9.90
CA VAL A 22 15.70 24.42 10.13
C VAL A 22 14.57 24.77 9.16
N GLN A 23 14.24 26.06 9.04
CA GLN A 23 13.13 26.52 8.19
C GLN A 23 13.44 26.45 6.69
N GLY A 24 14.66 26.76 6.28
CA GLY A 24 15.03 26.90 4.86
C GLY A 24 15.57 25.62 4.22
N ILE A 25 16.05 24.65 5.00
CA ILE A 25 16.68 23.42 4.47
C ILE A 25 16.00 22.17 5.04
N ILE A 26 15.94 22.04 6.37
CA ILE A 26 15.52 20.79 7.00
C ILE A 26 14.02 20.52 6.77
N ILE A 27 13.14 21.48 7.07
CA ILE A 27 11.69 21.32 6.89
C ILE A 27 11.32 21.05 5.42
N PRO A 28 11.83 21.82 4.43
CA PRO A 28 11.57 21.54 3.01
C PRO A 28 12.07 20.16 2.57
N GLN A 29 13.26 19.74 3.01
CA GLN A 29 13.81 18.43 2.66
C GLN A 29 12.96 17.28 3.22
N ILE A 30 12.49 17.40 4.47
CA ILE A 30 11.59 16.41 5.07
C ILE A 30 10.30 16.31 4.24
N ALA A 31 9.68 17.45 3.90
CA ALA A 31 8.46 17.47 3.09
C ALA A 31 8.65 16.83 1.71
N GLN A 32 9.79 17.08 1.05
CA GLN A 32 10.12 16.43 -0.23
C GLN A 32 10.29 14.92 -0.08
N ASN A 33 11.00 14.48 0.96
CA ASN A 33 11.20 13.06 1.24
C ASN A 33 9.86 12.36 1.55
N GLU A 34 8.96 13.00 2.29
CA GLU A 34 7.61 12.48 2.57
C GLU A 34 6.77 12.36 1.29
N GLN A 35 6.83 13.35 0.40
CA GLN A 35 6.15 13.29 -0.90
C GLN A 35 6.69 12.16 -1.78
N GLN A 36 8.02 12.02 -1.86
CA GLN A 36 8.66 10.94 -2.61
C GLN A 36 8.27 9.56 -2.05
N TYR A 37 8.27 9.42 -0.73
CA TYR A 37 7.83 8.19 -0.07
C TYR A 37 6.35 7.90 -0.36
N ALA A 38 5.47 8.88 -0.24
CA ALA A 38 4.04 8.73 -0.53
C ALA A 38 3.77 8.35 -1.99
N ALA A 39 4.53 8.91 -2.94
CA ALA A 39 4.48 8.52 -4.34
C ALA A 39 4.97 7.07 -4.54
N ALA A 40 6.07 6.68 -3.90
CA ALA A 40 6.59 5.31 -3.95
C ALA A 40 5.62 4.27 -3.34
N GLN A 41 4.75 4.67 -2.40
CA GLN A 41 3.69 3.80 -1.87
C GLN A 41 2.51 3.59 -2.84
N GLN A 42 2.40 4.36 -3.93
CA GLN A 42 1.38 4.11 -4.96
C GLN A 42 1.77 2.99 -5.92
N ASP A 43 3.08 2.77 -6.11
CA ASP A 43 3.60 1.78 -7.05
C ASP A 43 3.85 0.44 -6.31
N PRO A 44 3.19 -0.65 -6.72
CA PRO A 44 3.44 -1.99 -6.20
C PRO A 44 4.92 -2.40 -6.17
N LEU A 45 5.74 -1.94 -7.10
CA LEU A 45 7.17 -2.28 -7.21
C LEU A 45 8.04 -1.68 -6.10
N THR A 46 7.61 -0.54 -5.56
CA THR A 46 8.36 0.25 -4.56
C THR A 46 7.65 0.37 -3.22
N HIS A 47 6.39 -0.07 -3.12
CA HIS A 47 5.63 -0.06 -1.88
C HIS A 47 6.37 -0.78 -0.74
N ASP A 48 6.34 -0.20 0.46
CA ASP A 48 6.97 -0.76 1.66
C ASP A 48 6.01 -1.75 2.34
N PHE A 49 6.20 -3.04 2.05
CA PHE A 49 5.40 -4.09 2.64
C PHE A 49 5.62 -4.26 4.15
N GLU A 50 6.80 -3.93 4.68
CA GLU A 50 7.08 -4.12 6.11
C GLU A 50 6.19 -3.20 6.96
N ASN A 51 5.92 -1.98 6.47
CA ASN A 51 5.05 -1.01 7.14
C ASN A 51 3.58 -1.48 7.28
N ILE A 52 3.12 -2.43 6.46
CA ILE A 52 1.74 -2.96 6.54
C ILE A 52 1.63 -4.26 7.34
N LEU A 53 2.75 -4.86 7.77
CA LEU A 53 2.73 -6.07 8.61
C LEU A 53 1.98 -5.86 9.93
N LYS A 54 1.93 -4.62 10.43
CA LYS A 54 1.15 -4.22 11.61
C LYS A 54 -0.35 -4.50 11.48
N TYR A 55 -0.87 -4.67 10.27
CA TYR A 55 -2.27 -5.00 10.00
C TYR A 55 -2.54 -6.51 9.93
N LYS A 56 -1.53 -7.36 10.16
CA LYS A 56 -1.72 -8.80 10.21
C LYS A 56 -2.77 -9.15 11.27
N ASN A 57 -3.79 -9.89 10.88
CA ASN A 57 -4.88 -10.28 11.77
C ASN A 57 -5.50 -11.61 11.36
N LYS A 58 -6.05 -12.35 12.33
CA LYS A 58 -6.68 -13.64 12.08
C LYS A 58 -8.05 -13.52 11.40
N TYR A 59 -8.77 -12.42 11.65
CA TYR A 59 -10.18 -12.28 11.27
C TYR A 59 -10.45 -11.04 10.42
N MET A 60 -11.09 -11.23 9.27
CA MET A 60 -11.55 -10.19 8.36
C MET A 60 -12.60 -9.25 8.98
N GLY A 61 -13.32 -9.70 10.03
CA GLY A 61 -14.38 -8.94 10.68
C GLY A 61 -13.93 -7.64 11.38
N ASN A 62 -12.61 -7.42 11.51
CA ASN A 62 -12.08 -6.16 12.00
C ASN A 62 -12.10 -5.09 10.89
N ALA A 63 -13.26 -4.46 10.68
CA ALA A 63 -13.47 -3.47 9.63
C ALA A 63 -12.48 -2.30 9.65
N GLY A 64 -12.12 -1.83 10.85
CA GLY A 64 -11.13 -0.76 11.00
C GLY A 64 -9.75 -1.19 10.50
N ASN A 65 -9.29 -2.37 10.92
CA ASN A 65 -8.01 -2.92 10.48
C ASN A 65 -7.98 -3.22 8.97
N VAL A 66 -9.04 -3.81 8.42
CA VAL A 66 -9.17 -4.07 6.97
C VAL A 66 -9.12 -2.75 6.20
N SER A 67 -9.92 -1.76 6.60
CA SER A 67 -9.95 -0.46 5.93
C SER A 67 -8.58 0.23 5.97
N ASN A 68 -7.90 0.18 7.11
CA ASN A 68 -6.57 0.77 7.27
C ASN A 68 -5.49 0.03 6.46
N LEU A 69 -5.57 -1.30 6.37
CA LEU A 69 -4.72 -2.09 5.48
C LEU A 69 -4.90 -1.64 4.03
N PHE A 70 -6.13 -1.66 3.52
CA PHE A 70 -6.38 -1.26 2.14
C PHE A 70 -6.00 0.19 1.88
N ARG A 71 -6.19 1.12 2.82
CA ARG A 71 -5.73 2.52 2.72
C ARG A 71 -4.21 2.69 2.73
N SER A 72 -3.47 1.68 3.18
CA SER A 72 -2.01 1.70 3.17
C SER A 72 -1.42 1.05 1.92
N LEU A 73 -2.20 0.21 1.23
CA LEU A 73 -1.80 -0.49 0.01
C LEU A 73 -1.72 0.46 -1.22
N PRO A 74 -1.06 0.05 -2.33
CA PRO A 74 -1.11 0.73 -3.61
C PRO A 74 -2.53 1.11 -4.05
N LEU A 75 -2.66 2.15 -4.89
CA LEU A 75 -3.93 2.79 -5.26
C LEU A 75 -4.61 3.53 -4.09
N ASN A 76 -3.87 3.96 -3.07
CA ASN A 76 -4.45 4.68 -1.92
C ASN A 76 -4.86 6.13 -2.19
N ASN A 77 -4.42 6.69 -3.31
CA ASN A 77 -4.92 7.95 -3.84
C ASN A 77 -6.33 7.83 -4.46
N VAL A 78 -6.77 6.63 -4.85
CA VAL A 78 -8.09 6.41 -5.46
C VAL A 78 -9.17 6.32 -4.40
N ASP A 79 -10.18 7.17 -4.52
CA ASP A 79 -11.28 7.24 -3.57
C ASP A 79 -12.10 5.93 -3.55
N ARG A 80 -12.35 5.39 -2.35
CA ARG A 80 -13.05 4.10 -2.18
C ARG A 80 -13.81 3.94 -0.87
N SER A 81 -14.76 3.01 -0.87
CA SER A 81 -15.46 2.52 0.33
C SER A 81 -15.29 1.00 0.50
N PHE A 82 -15.61 0.51 1.69
CA PHE A 82 -15.45 -0.90 2.05
C PHE A 82 -16.74 -1.48 2.59
N GLN A 83 -17.01 -2.74 2.24
CA GLN A 83 -18.07 -3.53 2.83
C GLN A 83 -17.53 -4.92 3.19
N LEU A 84 -17.92 -5.43 4.35
CA LEU A 84 -17.54 -6.75 4.81
C LEU A 84 -18.75 -7.69 4.74
N TYR A 85 -18.50 -8.92 4.31
CA TYR A 85 -19.46 -10.02 4.34
C TYR A 85 -18.86 -11.16 5.18
N PRO A 86 -19.05 -11.14 6.52
CA PRO A 86 -18.45 -12.12 7.41
C PRO A 86 -18.90 -13.56 7.14
N ASP A 87 -20.16 -13.76 6.74
CA ASP A 87 -20.72 -15.09 6.47
C ASP A 87 -20.02 -15.83 5.32
N THR A 88 -19.46 -15.07 4.38
CA THR A 88 -18.73 -15.58 3.22
C THR A 88 -17.24 -15.23 3.26
N TYR A 89 -16.76 -14.69 4.39
CA TYR A 89 -15.41 -14.20 4.57
C TYR A 89 -14.89 -13.34 3.39
N THR A 90 -15.75 -12.42 2.91
CA THR A 90 -15.47 -11.59 1.73
C THR A 90 -15.33 -10.10 2.09
N VAL A 91 -14.35 -9.44 1.49
CA VAL A 91 -14.22 -7.97 1.52
C VAL A 91 -14.62 -7.41 0.15
N GLN A 92 -15.48 -6.41 0.12
CA GLN A 92 -15.75 -5.63 -1.08
C GLN A 92 -15.10 -4.26 -0.98
N VAL A 93 -14.39 -3.88 -2.04
CA VAL A 93 -13.71 -2.60 -2.20
C VAL A 93 -14.36 -1.87 -3.37
N ASN A 94 -15.06 -0.78 -3.08
CA ASN A 94 -15.77 0.00 -4.09
C ASN A 94 -14.95 1.23 -4.46
N TYR A 95 -14.26 1.19 -5.59
CA TYR A 95 -13.60 2.36 -6.16
C TYR A 95 -14.62 3.28 -6.82
N LYS A 96 -14.46 4.59 -6.64
CA LYS A 96 -15.33 5.59 -7.26
C LYS A 96 -15.00 5.87 -8.73
N GLU A 97 -13.74 5.64 -9.11
CA GLU A 97 -13.22 5.89 -10.46
C GLU A 97 -13.43 4.68 -11.38
N SER A 98 -13.41 4.93 -12.69
CA SER A 98 -13.44 3.85 -13.69
C SER A 98 -12.05 3.25 -13.90
N ILE A 99 -11.98 2.08 -14.53
CA ILE A 99 -10.69 1.43 -14.88
C ILE A 99 -9.84 2.36 -15.78
N GLY A 100 -10.48 3.03 -16.75
CA GLY A 100 -9.78 3.91 -17.69
C GLY A 100 -9.16 5.15 -17.04
N ASP A 101 -9.78 5.67 -15.98
CA ASP A 101 -9.27 6.83 -15.25
C ASP A 101 -8.01 6.48 -14.43
N ILE A 102 -7.94 5.25 -13.90
CA ILE A 102 -6.81 4.75 -13.11
C ILE A 102 -5.65 4.31 -14.00
N GLY A 103 -5.96 3.78 -15.19
CA GLY A 103 -5.00 3.15 -16.11
C GLY A 103 -4.86 1.65 -15.87
N GLU A 104 -4.98 0.86 -16.94
CA GLU A 104 -5.09 -0.61 -16.87
C GLU A 104 -3.84 -1.26 -16.26
N ASP A 105 -2.63 -0.90 -16.71
CA ASP A 105 -1.39 -1.51 -16.23
C ASP A 105 -1.16 -1.26 -14.73
N GLN A 106 -1.42 -0.02 -14.30
CA GLN A 106 -1.32 0.38 -12.89
C GLN A 106 -2.37 -0.36 -12.06
N LEU A 107 -3.59 -0.47 -12.57
CA LEU A 107 -4.67 -1.17 -11.89
C LEU A 107 -4.35 -2.66 -11.74
N ASP A 108 -3.95 -3.34 -12.80
CA ASP A 108 -3.70 -4.79 -12.79
C ASP A 108 -2.62 -5.15 -11.76
N ARG A 109 -1.47 -4.46 -11.80
CA ARG A 109 -0.39 -4.64 -10.81
C ARG A 109 -0.89 -4.34 -9.40
N GLY A 110 -1.65 -3.26 -9.24
CA GLY A 110 -2.25 -2.86 -7.96
C GLY A 110 -3.19 -3.93 -7.40
N LEU A 111 -4.10 -4.47 -8.20
CA LEU A 111 -5.06 -5.47 -7.76
C LEU A 111 -4.40 -6.81 -7.40
N ILE A 112 -3.41 -7.24 -8.19
CA ILE A 112 -2.62 -8.44 -7.87
C ILE A 112 -1.88 -8.25 -6.55
N TYR A 113 -1.18 -7.13 -6.38
CA TYR A 113 -0.44 -6.81 -5.16
C TYR A 113 -1.37 -6.74 -3.94
N ASN A 114 -2.45 -5.96 -4.05
CA ASN A 114 -3.37 -5.67 -2.95
C ASN A 114 -4.11 -6.91 -2.49
N SER A 115 -4.60 -7.73 -3.43
CA SER A 115 -5.27 -8.98 -3.09
C SER A 115 -4.31 -9.97 -2.44
N THR A 116 -3.12 -10.15 -3.01
CA THR A 116 -2.08 -11.02 -2.44
C THR A 116 -1.70 -10.58 -1.02
N ALA A 117 -1.53 -9.27 -0.78
CA ALA A 117 -1.19 -8.72 0.52
C ALA A 117 -2.33 -8.94 1.54
N ALA A 118 -3.57 -8.69 1.14
CA ALA A 118 -4.73 -8.90 2.00
C ALA A 118 -4.88 -10.36 2.41
N PHE A 119 -4.73 -11.31 1.49
CA PHE A 119 -4.75 -12.74 1.84
C PHE A 119 -3.56 -13.16 2.71
N ALA A 120 -2.37 -12.59 2.47
CA ALA A 120 -1.19 -12.88 3.27
C ALA A 120 -1.31 -12.37 4.72
N LEU A 121 -2.03 -11.26 4.93
CA LEU A 121 -2.15 -10.60 6.22
C LEU A 121 -3.45 -10.92 6.97
N ILE A 122 -4.49 -11.41 6.29
CA ILE A 122 -5.79 -11.74 6.90
C ILE A 122 -6.06 -13.23 6.73
N ASP A 123 -5.96 -13.99 7.83
CA ASP A 123 -5.91 -15.46 7.77
C ASP A 123 -7.19 -16.08 7.22
N ASN A 124 -8.36 -15.63 7.67
CA ASN A 124 -9.64 -16.22 7.27
C ASN A 124 -10.31 -15.52 6.08
N LEU A 125 -9.65 -14.55 5.43
CA LEU A 125 -10.21 -13.88 4.25
C LEU A 125 -10.18 -14.84 3.05
N GLU A 126 -11.34 -15.10 2.45
CA GLU A 126 -11.48 -16.06 1.36
C GLU A 126 -11.69 -15.40 -0.01
N ALA A 127 -12.30 -14.22 -0.05
CA ALA A 127 -12.53 -13.50 -1.31
C ALA A 127 -12.44 -11.98 -1.18
N ILE A 128 -12.06 -11.34 -2.28
CA ILE A 128 -12.08 -9.89 -2.43
C ILE A 128 -12.86 -9.55 -3.69
N HIS A 129 -13.84 -8.66 -3.56
CA HIS A 129 -14.63 -8.14 -4.66
C HIS A 129 -14.22 -6.69 -4.90
N PHE A 130 -13.57 -6.42 -6.02
CA PHE A 130 -13.28 -5.08 -6.49
C PHE A 130 -14.43 -4.61 -7.37
N HIS A 131 -15.00 -3.46 -7.04
CA HIS A 131 -16.07 -2.84 -7.81
C HIS A 131 -15.59 -1.48 -8.31
N PHE A 132 -15.75 -1.24 -9.60
CA PHE A 132 -15.43 0.00 -10.29
C PHE A 132 -16.69 0.57 -10.94
N SER A 133 -16.61 1.79 -11.47
CA SER A 133 -17.67 2.31 -12.33
C SER A 133 -17.79 1.46 -13.60
N GLY A 134 -18.82 0.60 -13.68
CA GLY A 134 -19.15 -0.20 -14.87
C GLY A 134 -18.45 -1.55 -15.01
N ALA A 135 -17.62 -1.96 -14.04
CA ALA A 135 -16.91 -3.24 -14.08
C ALA A 135 -16.67 -3.79 -12.67
N SER A 136 -16.49 -5.11 -12.57
CA SER A 136 -16.13 -5.76 -11.31
C SER A 136 -15.06 -6.82 -11.51
N ALA A 137 -14.28 -7.08 -10.47
CA ALA A 137 -13.32 -8.17 -10.45
C ALA A 137 -13.41 -8.90 -9.12
N LYS A 138 -13.43 -10.23 -9.17
CA LYS A 138 -13.39 -11.09 -8.00
C LYS A 138 -12.06 -11.82 -7.92
N VAL A 139 -11.45 -11.84 -6.75
CA VAL A 139 -10.25 -12.64 -6.45
C VAL A 139 -10.55 -13.60 -5.31
N LEU A 140 -10.19 -14.86 -5.49
CA LEU A 140 -10.29 -15.90 -4.47
C LEU A 140 -8.91 -16.19 -3.87
N ARG A 141 -8.89 -16.45 -2.56
CA ARG A 141 -7.68 -16.89 -1.87
C ARG A 141 -7.08 -18.13 -2.52
N SER A 142 -7.93 -19.10 -2.87
CA SER A 142 -7.53 -20.36 -3.50
C SER A 142 -6.82 -20.16 -4.84
N ASP A 143 -7.22 -19.17 -5.63
CA ASP A 143 -6.60 -18.89 -6.93
C ASP A 143 -5.22 -18.24 -6.73
N VAL A 144 -5.09 -17.34 -5.74
CA VAL A 144 -3.80 -16.77 -5.33
C VAL A 144 -2.84 -17.84 -4.80
N GLU A 145 -3.31 -18.71 -3.91
CA GLU A 145 -2.49 -19.81 -3.37
C GLU A 145 -2.07 -20.81 -4.46
N ARG A 146 -2.96 -21.10 -5.41
CA ARG A 146 -2.65 -21.91 -6.58
C ARG A 146 -1.58 -21.26 -7.46
N TRP A 147 -1.69 -19.97 -7.73
CA TRP A 147 -0.72 -19.22 -8.54
C TRP A 147 0.67 -19.24 -7.93
N TYR A 148 0.79 -18.97 -6.63
CA TYR A 148 2.10 -18.94 -5.95
C TYR A 148 2.60 -20.33 -5.50
N GLY A 149 1.75 -21.35 -5.56
CA GLY A 149 2.04 -22.72 -5.13
C GLY A 149 2.31 -22.86 -3.62
N VAL A 150 1.85 -21.89 -2.82
CA VAL A 150 2.06 -21.82 -1.36
C VAL A 150 0.85 -21.21 -0.68
N LYS A 151 0.72 -21.41 0.63
CA LYS A 151 -0.29 -20.72 1.44
C LYS A 151 -0.02 -19.21 1.43
N ALA A 152 -1.07 -18.40 1.30
CA ALA A 152 -0.91 -16.96 1.14
C ALA A 152 -0.20 -16.31 2.35
N SER A 153 -0.45 -16.82 3.56
CA SER A 153 0.17 -16.32 4.79
C SER A 153 1.70 -16.45 4.82
N THR A 154 2.27 -17.41 4.08
CA THR A 154 3.74 -17.59 3.97
C THR A 154 4.40 -16.50 3.12
N LEU A 155 3.64 -15.81 2.27
CA LEU A 155 4.14 -14.70 1.46
C LEU A 155 4.51 -13.48 2.31
N ALA A 156 3.91 -13.33 3.50
CA ALA A 156 4.22 -12.25 4.43
C ALA A 156 5.50 -12.49 5.27
N GLU A 157 6.14 -13.66 5.13
CA GLU A 157 7.40 -13.96 5.81
C GLU A 157 8.56 -13.17 5.17
N GLN A 158 9.61 -12.92 5.97
CA GLN A 158 10.73 -12.08 5.58
C GLN A 158 11.37 -12.58 4.27
N GLY A 159 11.53 -11.67 3.31
CA GLY A 159 12.13 -11.96 1.99
C GLY A 159 11.19 -12.65 0.99
N ASN A 160 10.17 -13.39 1.43
CA ASN A 160 9.23 -14.06 0.53
C ASN A 160 8.43 -13.05 -0.29
N TRP A 161 7.94 -11.97 0.34
CA TRP A 161 7.17 -10.94 -0.35
C TRP A 161 7.94 -10.34 -1.53
N ARG A 162 9.16 -9.89 -1.27
CA ARG A 162 10.03 -9.27 -2.29
C ARG A 162 10.32 -10.24 -3.44
N ASN A 163 10.69 -11.47 -3.12
CA ASN A 163 11.20 -12.44 -4.11
C ASN A 163 10.11 -13.12 -4.91
N ARG A 164 8.93 -13.36 -4.32
CA ARG A 164 7.83 -14.11 -4.95
C ARG A 164 6.74 -13.22 -5.53
N VAL A 165 6.48 -12.07 -4.91
CA VAL A 165 5.38 -11.18 -5.31
C VAL A 165 5.95 -9.94 -5.97
N GLN A 166 6.61 -9.08 -5.20
CA GLN A 166 6.89 -7.70 -5.63
C GLN A 166 7.84 -7.62 -6.83
N SER A 167 8.94 -8.37 -6.82
CA SER A 167 9.92 -8.34 -7.91
C SER A 167 9.41 -8.94 -9.21
N LYS A 168 8.38 -9.80 -9.16
CA LYS A 168 7.78 -10.43 -10.34
C LYS A 168 6.85 -9.48 -11.09
N LEU A 169 6.27 -8.50 -10.41
CA LEU A 169 5.37 -7.51 -11.02
C LEU A 169 6.06 -6.60 -12.03
N VAL A 170 7.40 -6.61 -12.14
CA VAL A 170 8.11 -5.86 -13.19
C VAL A 170 7.85 -6.43 -14.58
N ASP A 171 7.64 -7.74 -14.67
CA ASP A 171 7.45 -8.50 -15.89
C ASP A 171 5.97 -8.43 -16.31
N GLU A 172 5.72 -7.77 -17.44
CA GLU A 172 4.37 -7.56 -17.98
C GLU A 172 3.67 -8.88 -18.33
N GLU A 173 4.41 -9.87 -18.84
CA GLU A 173 3.84 -11.16 -19.20
C GLU A 173 3.45 -11.95 -17.95
N TYR A 174 4.25 -11.86 -16.89
CA TYR A 174 3.89 -12.40 -15.58
C TYR A 174 2.60 -11.74 -15.05
N VAL A 175 2.51 -10.40 -15.12
CA VAL A 175 1.32 -9.65 -14.69
C VAL A 175 0.08 -10.09 -15.47
N ARG A 176 0.19 -10.21 -16.80
CA ARG A 176 -0.90 -10.65 -17.68
C ARG A 176 -1.39 -12.06 -17.34
N GLN A 177 -0.48 -13.02 -17.21
CA GLN A 177 -0.83 -14.40 -16.84
C GLN A 177 -1.43 -14.49 -15.44
N CYS A 178 -0.86 -13.75 -14.49
CA CYS A 178 -1.37 -13.70 -13.11
C CYS A 178 -2.79 -13.14 -13.08
N LYS A 179 -3.05 -12.02 -13.79
CA LYS A 179 -4.37 -11.43 -13.96
C LYS A 179 -5.37 -12.45 -14.49
N GLU A 180 -5.05 -13.11 -15.60
CA GLU A 180 -5.92 -14.14 -16.20
C GLU A 180 -6.22 -15.29 -15.23
N ALA A 181 -5.26 -15.63 -14.36
CA ALA A 181 -5.39 -16.71 -13.39
C ALA A 181 -6.21 -16.34 -12.14
N ILE A 182 -6.11 -15.11 -11.63
CA ILE A 182 -6.66 -14.74 -10.31
C ILE A 182 -7.75 -13.67 -10.36
N LEU A 183 -7.82 -12.84 -11.41
CA LEU A 183 -8.82 -11.77 -11.54
C LEU A 183 -9.98 -12.25 -12.42
N GLN A 184 -11.07 -12.65 -11.78
CA GLN A 184 -12.32 -13.01 -12.46
C GLN A 184 -13.10 -11.73 -12.76
N ILE A 185 -12.93 -11.19 -13.97
CA ILE A 185 -13.59 -9.96 -14.43
C ILE A 185 -15.04 -10.28 -14.82
N GLY A 186 -15.98 -9.44 -14.37
CA GLY A 186 -17.41 -9.51 -14.68
C GLY A 186 -18.02 -8.16 -14.99
#